data_AF-A0A537A5X6-F1
#
_entry.id   AF-A0A537A5X6-F1
#
_cell.length_a   1.000
_cell.length_b   1.000
_cell.length_c   1.000
_cell.angle_alpha   90.00
_cell.angle_beta   90.00
_cell.angle_gamma   90.00
#
_symmetry.space_group_name_H-M   'P 1'
#
loop_
_entity.id
_entity.type
_entity.pdbx_description
1 polymer ?
#
loop_
_entity_poly.entity_id
_entity_poly.type
_entity_poly.pdbx_seq_one_letter_code
_entity_poly.pdbx_strand_id
1 'polypeptide(L)'
;GSTGTGTSPHLLMEEVSLKTGVQFLHVPFKGNADSTQALLGDHIMAQSDSSGWGRFVDAGQFRLLVTFGRERTKHWPSVPTANELGLDMVYSSPYGIVGPRGLEPRVVKILHDGFKKALEDPEDLKVLEQLDQELWYQSSEDYAKYARETLQRERALIERLGLLAK
;
A
#
# COMPACT_ATOMS: atom_id res chain seq x y z
N GLY A 1 -8.21 -1.77 -11.47
CA GLY A 1 -7.83 -3.09 -10.91
C GLY A 1 -6.95 -2.91 -9.67
N SER A 2 -6.84 -3.94 -8.85
CA SER A 2 -5.94 -3.98 -7.68
C SER A 2 -5.29 -5.37 -7.53
N THR A 3 -4.39 -5.48 -6.55
CA THR A 3 -3.72 -6.74 -6.16
C THR A 3 -4.60 -7.72 -5.38
N GLY A 4 -5.92 -7.53 -5.40
CA GLY A 4 -6.89 -8.46 -4.80
C GLY A 4 -8.03 -7.77 -4.07
N THR A 5 -9.04 -8.56 -3.70
CA THR A 5 -10.16 -8.08 -2.89
C THR A 5 -9.73 -7.90 -1.44
N GLY A 6 -10.10 -6.76 -0.86
CA GLY A 6 -9.81 -6.40 0.54
C GLY A 6 -8.37 -5.97 0.81
N THR A 7 -7.52 -5.90 -0.21
CA THR A 7 -6.16 -5.37 -0.05
C THR A 7 -6.18 -3.85 0.10
N SER A 8 -5.11 -3.28 0.67
CA SER A 8 -4.91 -1.85 0.80
C SER A 8 -5.19 -1.06 -0.50
N PRO A 9 -4.66 -1.45 -1.69
CA PRO A 9 -4.98 -0.76 -2.94
C PRO A 9 -6.46 -0.82 -3.36
N HIS A 10 -7.19 -1.87 -2.96
CA HIS A 10 -8.63 -1.97 -3.18
C HIS A 10 -9.41 -1.02 -2.27
N LEU A 11 -9.18 -1.12 -0.95
CA LEU A 11 -9.87 -0.30 0.05
C LEU A 11 -9.64 1.20 -0.17
N LEU A 12 -8.42 1.57 -0.56
CA LEU A 12 -8.07 2.93 -0.96
C LEU A 12 -8.95 3.44 -2.10
N MET A 13 -9.15 2.65 -3.16
CA MET A 13 -9.96 3.09 -4.31
C MET A 13 -11.45 3.15 -4.00
N GLU A 14 -11.93 2.31 -3.08
CA GLU A 14 -13.27 2.43 -2.53
C GLU A 14 -13.44 3.76 -1.78
N GLU A 15 -12.47 4.17 -0.96
CA GLU A 15 -12.51 5.47 -0.31
C GLU A 15 -12.47 6.64 -1.30
N VAL A 16 -11.67 6.55 -2.37
CA VAL A 16 -11.69 7.52 -3.48
C VAL A 16 -13.07 7.60 -4.13
N SER A 17 -13.70 6.45 -4.40
CA SER A 17 -15.06 6.38 -4.96
C SER A 17 -16.05 7.13 -4.07
N LEU A 18 -15.97 6.92 -2.75
CA LEU A 18 -16.85 7.57 -1.78
C LEU A 18 -16.67 9.08 -1.72
N LYS A 19 -15.42 9.55 -1.72
CA LYS A 19 -15.10 10.99 -1.60
C LYS A 19 -15.40 11.76 -2.89
N THR A 20 -15.25 11.12 -4.05
CA THR A 20 -15.43 11.76 -5.37
C THR A 20 -16.81 11.56 -5.98
N GLY A 21 -17.56 10.54 -5.53
CA GLY A 21 -18.79 10.09 -6.17
C GLY A 21 -18.57 9.33 -7.50
N VAL A 22 -17.32 9.14 -7.93
CA VAL A 22 -16.99 8.37 -9.14
C VAL A 22 -17.19 6.89 -8.85
N GLN A 23 -17.91 6.20 -9.73
CA GLN A 23 -18.10 4.76 -9.62
C GLN A 23 -17.02 4.02 -10.40
N PHE A 24 -16.30 3.11 -9.73
CA PHE A 24 -15.32 2.24 -10.36
C PHE A 24 -15.85 0.80 -10.39
N LEU A 25 -15.62 0.11 -11.50
CA LEU A 25 -15.74 -1.35 -11.53
C LEU A 25 -14.44 -1.95 -11.00
N HIS A 26 -14.49 -2.56 -9.81
CA HIS A 26 -13.31 -3.24 -9.26
C HIS A 26 -13.05 -4.55 -9.98
N VAL A 27 -11.81 -4.72 -10.45
CA VAL A 27 -11.29 -5.96 -11.05
C VAL A 27 -10.12 -6.44 -10.19
N PRO A 28 -10.28 -7.51 -9.39
CA PRO A 28 -9.21 -8.04 -8.56
C PRO A 28 -8.27 -8.95 -9.36
N PHE A 29 -6.97 -8.83 -9.11
CA PHE A 29 -5.93 -9.71 -9.65
C PHE A 29 -5.18 -10.42 -8.51
N LYS A 30 -4.41 -11.45 -8.82
CA LYS A 30 -3.65 -12.22 -7.81
C LYS A 30 -2.42 -11.48 -7.26
N GLY A 31 -2.03 -10.39 -7.91
CA GLY A 31 -0.89 -9.57 -7.51
C GLY A 31 -0.53 -8.54 -8.59
N ASN A 32 0.50 -7.75 -8.30
CA ASN A 32 0.96 -6.65 -9.13
C ASN A 32 1.27 -7.06 -10.58
N ALA A 33 1.97 -8.19 -10.77
CA ALA A 33 2.37 -8.66 -12.09
C ALA A 33 1.15 -8.88 -13.01
N ASP A 34 0.10 -9.54 -12.49
CA ASP A 34 -1.13 -9.81 -13.24
C ASP A 34 -1.89 -8.53 -13.58
N SER A 35 -2.05 -7.61 -12.62
CA SER A 35 -2.76 -6.33 -12.86
C SER A 35 -2.00 -5.42 -13.81
N THR A 36 -0.67 -5.40 -13.75
CA THR A 36 0.17 -4.61 -14.65
C THR A 36 0.09 -5.12 -16.09
N GLN A 37 0.09 -6.43 -16.32
CA GLN A 37 -0.14 -6.98 -17.65
C GLN A 37 -1.54 -6.64 -18.17
N ALA A 38 -2.56 -6.69 -17.31
CA ALA A 38 -3.92 -6.31 -17.70
C ALA A 38 -4.04 -4.83 -18.09
N LEU A 39 -3.31 -3.93 -17.42
CA LEU A 39 -3.27 -2.51 -17.78
C LEU A 39 -2.52 -2.29 -19.09
N LEU A 40 -1.35 -2.92 -19.27
CA LEU A 40 -0.58 -2.84 -20.52
C LEU A 40 -1.33 -3.40 -21.73
N GLY A 41 -2.19 -4.40 -21.52
CA GLY A 41 -3.04 -5.01 -22.55
C GLY A 41 -4.40 -4.36 -22.71
N ASP A 42 -4.64 -3.18 -22.13
CA ASP A 42 -5.90 -2.42 -22.20
C ASP A 42 -7.14 -3.19 -21.68
N HIS A 43 -6.96 -4.22 -20.85
CA HIS A 43 -8.06 -4.95 -20.22
C HIS A 43 -8.66 -4.20 -19.02
N ILE A 44 -7.91 -3.25 -18.45
CA ILE A 44 -8.37 -2.31 -17.42
C ILE A 44 -7.88 -0.91 -17.76
N MET A 45 -8.64 0.12 -17.38
CA MET A 45 -8.29 1.52 -17.65
C MET A 45 -7.35 2.14 -16.62
N ALA A 46 -7.33 1.59 -15.40
CA ALA A 46 -6.52 2.09 -14.30
C ALA A 46 -6.19 0.97 -13.31
N GLN A 47 -5.02 1.07 -12.68
CA GLN A 47 -4.55 0.20 -11.61
C GLN A 47 -4.24 1.03 -10.37
N SER A 48 -4.59 0.50 -9.20
CA SER A 48 -4.11 0.97 -7.89
C SER A 48 -3.15 -0.07 -7.34
N ASP A 49 -1.95 0.36 -6.95
CA ASP A 49 -0.88 -0.52 -6.47
C ASP A 49 0.11 0.24 -5.58
N SER A 50 0.96 -0.49 -4.86
CA SER A 50 1.87 0.05 -3.85
C SER A 50 3.35 0.04 -4.26
N SER A 51 3.76 -0.78 -5.23
CA SER A 51 5.16 -0.80 -5.71
C SER A 51 5.29 -1.45 -7.08
N GLY A 52 6.50 -1.44 -7.67
CA GLY A 52 6.84 -2.19 -8.88
C GLY A 52 6.31 -1.61 -10.21
N TRP A 53 5.49 -0.56 -10.13
CA TRP A 53 4.93 0.12 -11.29
C TRP A 53 5.81 1.28 -11.82
N GLY A 54 6.75 1.78 -11.01
CA GLY A 54 7.53 2.98 -11.33
C GLY A 54 8.26 2.95 -12.67
N ARG A 55 8.94 1.84 -12.95
CA ARG A 55 9.63 1.61 -14.24
C ARG A 55 8.74 1.79 -15.47
N PHE A 56 7.43 1.50 -15.37
CA PHE A 56 6.50 1.63 -16.50
C PHE A 56 6.05 3.09 -16.69
N VAL A 57 6.03 3.87 -15.60
CA VAL A 57 5.81 5.32 -15.66
C VAL A 57 7.01 5.99 -16.32
N ASP A 58 8.22 5.63 -15.90
CA ASP A 58 9.46 6.17 -16.47
C ASP A 58 9.63 5.81 -17.94
N ALA A 59 9.19 4.60 -18.35
CA ALA A 59 9.16 4.17 -19.74
C ALA A 59 8.04 4.82 -20.57
N GLY A 60 7.18 5.66 -19.98
CA GLY A 60 6.05 6.30 -20.65
C GLY A 60 4.90 5.36 -21.01
N GLN A 61 4.91 4.13 -20.49
CA GLN A 61 3.86 3.14 -20.72
C GLN A 61 2.66 3.37 -19.79
N PHE A 62 2.92 3.83 -18.56
CA PHE A 62 1.90 4.24 -17.61
C PHE A 62 1.91 5.75 -17.40
N ARG A 63 0.74 6.29 -17.06
CA ARG A 63 0.59 7.65 -16.57
C ARG A 63 0.22 7.61 -15.10
N LEU A 64 1.12 8.04 -14.23
CA LEU A 64 0.84 8.19 -12.81
C LEU A 64 -0.10 9.38 -12.59
N LEU A 65 -1.30 9.12 -12.05
CA LEU A 65 -2.35 10.13 -11.91
C LEU A 65 -2.31 10.86 -10.57
N VAL A 66 -2.08 10.12 -9.50
CA VAL A 66 -2.16 10.60 -8.12
C VAL A 66 -1.35 9.67 -7.22
N THR A 67 -0.72 10.22 -6.20
CA THR A 67 -0.11 9.46 -5.10
C THR A 67 -0.86 9.72 -3.79
N PHE A 68 -0.73 8.79 -2.84
CA PHE A 68 -1.48 8.83 -1.57
C PHE A 68 -0.58 9.06 -0.35
N GLY A 69 0.67 9.49 -0.59
CA GLY A 69 1.58 9.96 0.44
C GLY A 69 1.17 11.31 1.00
N ARG A 70 1.73 11.68 2.16
CA ARG A 70 1.53 13.02 2.76
C ARG A 70 2.12 14.13 1.88
N GLU A 71 3.22 13.82 1.22
CA GLU A 71 3.99 14.72 0.38
C GLU A 71 4.19 14.08 -1.00
N ARG A 72 4.56 14.88 -1.99
CA ARG A 72 4.86 14.37 -3.33
C ARG A 72 6.12 13.51 -3.28
N THR A 73 6.13 12.47 -4.11
CA THR A 73 7.33 11.63 -4.28
C THR A 73 8.48 12.45 -4.86
N LYS A 74 9.71 12.16 -4.43
CA LYS A 74 10.91 12.76 -5.02
C LYS A 74 11.09 12.38 -6.49
N HIS A 75 10.73 11.15 -6.86
CA HIS A 75 10.93 10.59 -8.20
C HIS A 75 9.95 11.17 -9.24
N TRP A 76 8.69 11.40 -8.87
CA TRP A 76 7.69 12.07 -9.72
C TRP A 76 7.09 13.33 -9.06
N PRO A 77 7.87 14.43 -8.93
CA PRO A 77 7.44 15.62 -8.19
C PRO A 77 6.33 16.43 -8.89
N SER A 78 6.08 16.15 -10.18
CA SER A 78 5.00 16.78 -10.95
C SER A 78 3.62 16.17 -10.67
N VAL A 79 3.57 14.96 -10.10
CA VAL A 79 2.32 14.25 -9.82
C VAL A 79 1.76 14.72 -8.47
N PRO A 80 0.48 15.10 -8.40
CA PRO A 80 -0.13 15.57 -7.17
C PRO A 80 -0.39 14.43 -6.18
N THR A 81 -0.42 14.77 -4.90
CA THR A 81 -0.99 13.92 -3.86
C THR A 81 -2.51 14.03 -3.83
N ALA A 82 -3.19 13.03 -3.27
CA ALA A 82 -4.64 13.07 -3.05
C ALA A 82 -5.09 14.26 -2.17
N ASN A 83 -4.24 14.68 -1.21
CA ASN A 83 -4.50 15.86 -0.39
C ASN A 83 -4.52 17.16 -1.20
N GLU A 84 -3.57 17.34 -2.12
CA GLU A 84 -3.53 18.52 -3.01
C GLU A 84 -4.74 18.58 -3.95
N LEU A 85 -5.37 17.43 -4.22
CA LEU A 85 -6.62 17.32 -4.97
C LEU A 85 -7.87 17.53 -4.10
N GLY A 86 -7.71 17.84 -2.82
CA GLY A 86 -8.82 18.12 -1.90
C GLY A 86 -9.53 16.87 -1.36
N LEU A 87 -8.93 15.68 -1.50
CA LEU A 87 -9.53 14.44 -0.99
C LEU A 87 -9.32 14.23 0.52
N ASP A 88 -8.42 14.98 1.16
CA ASP A 88 -8.02 14.80 2.57
C ASP A 88 -7.82 13.31 2.89
N MET A 89 -6.86 12.72 2.20
CA MET A 89 -6.59 11.30 2.21
C MET A 89 -5.10 11.04 2.12
N VAL A 90 -4.60 10.32 3.12
CA VAL A 90 -3.26 9.75 3.16
C VAL A 90 -3.43 8.27 3.39
N TYR A 91 -2.85 7.46 2.51
CA TYR A 91 -2.99 6.03 2.58
C TYR A 91 -1.62 5.37 2.46
N SER A 92 -1.32 4.44 3.37
CA SER A 92 -0.10 3.63 3.33
C SER A 92 -0.48 2.15 3.25
N SER A 93 0.34 1.37 2.56
CA SER A 93 0.20 -0.09 2.46
C SER A 93 1.49 -0.73 2.99
N PRO A 94 1.73 -0.70 4.32
CA PRO A 94 3.00 -1.13 4.87
C PRO A 94 3.14 -2.65 4.81
N TYR A 95 4.38 -3.08 4.61
CA TYR A 95 4.80 -4.47 4.82
C TYR A 95 5.27 -4.64 6.27
N GLY A 96 5.01 -5.80 6.85
CA GLY A 96 5.50 -6.11 8.18
C GLY A 96 5.37 -7.58 8.52
N ILE A 97 5.91 -7.93 9.68
CA ILE A 97 6.06 -9.32 10.12
C ILE A 97 5.25 -9.51 11.38
N VAL A 98 4.43 -10.57 11.40
CA VAL A 98 3.64 -10.97 12.55
C VAL A 98 3.99 -12.39 12.94
N GLY A 99 4.15 -12.62 14.24
CA GLY A 99 4.38 -13.95 14.81
C GLY A 99 3.09 -14.57 15.36
N PRO A 100 3.08 -15.89 15.61
CA PRO A 100 1.96 -16.55 16.28
C PRO A 100 1.73 -16.01 17.70
N ARG A 101 0.49 -16.10 18.16
CA ARG A 101 0.11 -15.73 19.53
C ARG A 101 0.91 -16.57 20.54
N GLY A 102 1.43 -15.91 21.57
CA GLY A 102 2.15 -16.56 22.67
C GLY A 102 3.63 -16.81 22.40
N LEU A 103 4.20 -16.22 21.35
CA LEU A 103 5.65 -16.24 21.14
C LEU A 103 6.38 -15.70 22.38
N GLU A 104 7.43 -16.39 22.83
CA GLU A 104 8.20 -15.96 23.99
C GLU A 104 8.81 -14.56 23.76
N PRO A 105 8.78 -13.65 24.75
CA PRO A 105 9.33 -12.29 24.59
C PRO A 105 10.78 -12.26 24.13
N ARG A 106 11.59 -13.24 24.54
CA ARG A 106 12.98 -13.36 24.11
C ARG A 106 13.09 -13.63 22.60
N VAL A 107 12.22 -14.48 22.05
CA VAL A 107 12.17 -14.78 20.61
C VAL A 107 11.71 -13.56 19.82
N VAL A 108 10.68 -12.85 20.31
CA VAL A 108 10.22 -11.58 19.71
C VAL A 108 11.38 -10.59 19.61
N LYS A 109 12.15 -10.42 20.70
CA LYS A 109 13.29 -9.50 20.73
C LYS A 109 14.38 -9.89 19.72
N ILE A 110 14.73 -11.18 19.63
CA ILE A 110 15.75 -11.66 18.68
C ILE A 110 15.32 -11.36 17.24
N LEU A 111 14.07 -11.65 16.89
CA LEU A 111 13.54 -11.38 15.55
C LEU A 111 13.49 -9.88 15.28
N HIS A 112 12.96 -9.09 16.22
CA HIS A 112 12.89 -7.63 16.11
C HIS A 112 14.27 -7.01 15.85
N ASP A 113 15.26 -7.35 16.66
CA ASP A 113 16.62 -6.80 16.53
C ASP A 113 17.26 -7.22 15.20
N GLY A 114 17.03 -8.47 14.77
CA GLY A 114 17.51 -8.99 13.48
C GLY A 114 16.92 -8.24 12.29
N PHE A 115 15.60 -8.06 12.25
CA PHE A 115 14.92 -7.32 11.18
C PHE A 115 15.25 -5.84 11.21
N LYS A 116 15.36 -5.22 12.40
CA LYS A 116 15.79 -3.83 12.52
C LYS A 116 17.17 -3.62 11.87
N LYS A 117 18.12 -4.52 12.16
CA LYS A 117 19.46 -4.44 11.57
C LYS A 117 19.41 -4.58 10.04
N ALA A 118 18.56 -5.45 9.51
CA ALA A 118 18.39 -5.62 8.07
C ALA A 118 17.77 -4.39 7.40
N LEU A 119 16.77 -3.75 8.03
CA LEU A 119 16.14 -2.51 7.55
C LEU A 119 17.10 -1.31 7.50
N GLU A 120 18.18 -1.36 8.27
CA GLU A 120 19.23 -0.35 8.28
C GLU A 120 20.39 -0.70 7.31
N ASP A 121 20.32 -1.85 6.62
CA ASP A 121 21.33 -2.27 5.65
C ASP A 121 21.26 -1.39 4.39
N PRO A 122 22.39 -0.87 3.88
CA PRO A 122 22.40 -0.05 2.67
C PRO A 122 21.80 -0.73 1.44
N GLU A 123 21.91 -2.06 1.30
CA GLU A 123 21.30 -2.78 0.18
C GLU A 123 19.78 -2.84 0.31
N ASP A 124 19.24 -2.95 1.52
CA ASP A 124 17.79 -2.87 1.76
C ASP A 124 17.26 -1.47 1.43
N LEU A 125 17.96 -0.42 1.88
CA LEU A 125 17.61 0.97 1.55
C LEU A 125 17.61 1.24 0.04
N LYS A 126 18.56 0.67 -0.71
CA LYS A 126 18.59 0.77 -2.18
C LYS A 126 17.39 0.07 -2.81
N VAL A 127 16.99 -1.10 -2.30
CA VAL A 127 15.81 -1.82 -2.80
C VAL A 127 14.54 -1.03 -2.52
N LEU A 128 14.40 -0.45 -1.31
CA LEU A 128 13.27 0.43 -0.99
C LEU A 128 13.20 1.63 -1.95
N GLU A 129 14.33 2.30 -2.20
CA GLU A 129 14.40 3.40 -3.17
C GLU A 129 14.00 2.97 -4.59
N GLN A 130 14.49 1.82 -5.07
CA GLN A 130 14.12 1.25 -6.38
C GLN A 130 12.63 0.91 -6.51
N LEU A 131 11.96 0.65 -5.39
CA LEU A 131 10.54 0.32 -5.33
C LEU A 131 9.66 1.53 -4.99
N ASP A 132 10.26 2.73 -4.88
CA ASP A 132 9.62 3.97 -4.46
C ASP A 132 8.98 3.87 -3.07
N GLN A 133 9.61 3.11 -2.18
CA GLN A 133 9.19 2.88 -0.81
C GLN A 133 10.06 3.64 0.18
N GLU A 134 9.43 4.08 1.26
CA GLU A 134 10.13 4.71 2.39
C GLU A 134 10.39 3.68 3.48
N LEU A 135 11.53 3.80 4.15
CA LEU A 135 11.79 3.04 5.35
C LEU A 135 10.80 3.46 6.45
N TRP A 136 9.91 2.55 6.82
CA TRP A 136 8.94 2.75 7.89
C TRP A 136 9.20 1.77 9.04
N TYR A 137 10.22 2.07 9.84
CA TYR A 137 10.51 1.32 11.05
C TYR A 137 9.47 1.56 12.14
N GLN A 138 9.07 0.50 12.83
CA GLN A 138 8.24 0.54 14.03
C GLN A 138 8.82 -0.39 15.10
N SER A 139 8.69 -0.03 16.37
CA SER A 139 8.94 -1.00 17.44
C SER A 139 7.88 -2.12 17.41
N SER A 140 8.14 -3.26 18.05
CA SER A 140 7.12 -4.31 18.19
C SER A 140 5.83 -3.80 18.85
N GLU A 141 5.94 -2.88 19.81
CA GLU A 141 4.80 -2.26 20.48
C GLU A 141 4.04 -1.30 19.56
N ASP A 142 4.77 -0.41 18.88
CA ASP A 142 4.17 0.59 17.99
C ASP A 142 3.50 -0.08 16.78
N TYR A 143 4.12 -1.12 16.22
CA TYR A 143 3.52 -1.88 15.12
C TYR A 143 2.24 -2.61 15.56
N ALA A 144 2.24 -3.20 16.77
CA ALA A 144 1.04 -3.81 17.33
C ALA A 144 -0.07 -2.78 17.61
N LYS A 145 0.28 -1.57 18.04
CA LYS A 145 -0.66 -0.46 18.19
C LYS A 145 -1.24 -0.06 16.83
N TYR A 146 -0.38 0.20 15.84
CA TYR A 146 -0.77 0.53 14.48
C TYR A 146 -1.72 -0.52 13.87
N ALA A 147 -1.42 -1.80 14.04
CA ALA A 147 -2.25 -2.89 13.51
C ALA A 147 -3.67 -2.89 14.12
N ARG A 148 -3.79 -2.66 15.44
CA ARG A 148 -5.10 -2.55 16.11
C ARG A 148 -5.89 -1.33 15.65
N GLU A 149 -5.24 -0.18 15.55
CA GLU A 149 -5.87 1.07 15.10
C GLU A 149 -6.30 0.98 13.63
N THR A 150 -5.47 0.37 12.78
CA THR A 150 -5.79 0.14 11.36
C THR A 150 -6.97 -0.82 11.21
N LEU A 151 -6.99 -1.92 11.97
CA LEU A 151 -8.15 -2.81 11.99
C LEU A 151 -9.43 -2.06 12.37
N GLN A 152 -9.40 -1.20 13.38
CA GLN A 152 -10.57 -0.41 13.78
C GLN A 152 -11.01 0.58 12.69
N ARG A 153 -10.06 1.29 12.07
CA ARG A 153 -10.32 2.26 11.01
C ARG A 153 -10.92 1.60 9.76
N GLU A 154 -10.33 0.49 9.32
CA GLU A 154 -10.72 -0.17 8.08
C GLU A 154 -11.95 -1.05 8.25
N ARG A 155 -12.26 -1.49 9.49
CA ARG A 155 -13.43 -2.32 9.77
C ARG A 155 -14.69 -1.73 9.16
N ALA A 156 -15.03 -0.48 9.45
CA ALA A 156 -16.25 0.16 8.95
C ALA A 156 -16.36 0.11 7.42
N LEU A 157 -15.24 0.30 6.71
CA LEU A 157 -15.20 0.21 5.25
C LEU A 157 -15.39 -1.25 4.79
N ILE A 158 -14.72 -2.20 5.43
CA ILE A 158 -14.86 -3.64 5.15
C ILE A 158 -16.30 -4.12 5.40
N GLU A 159 -16.96 -3.69 6.48
CA GLU A 159 -18.37 -4.05 6.75
C GLU A 159 -19.30 -3.47 5.68
N ARG A 160 -19.09 -2.20 5.30
CA ARG A 160 -19.85 -1.52 4.24
C ARG A 160 -19.73 -2.24 2.90
N LEU A 161 -18.53 -2.71 2.57
CA LEU A 161 -18.25 -3.44 1.34
C LEU A 161 -18.75 -4.89 1.38
N GLY A 162 -19.29 -5.35 2.51
CA GLY A 162 -19.73 -6.74 2.68
C GLY A 162 -18.58 -7.74 2.65
N LEU A 163 -17.35 -7.29 2.96
CA LEU A 163 -16.12 -8.08 2.88
C LEU A 163 -15.71 -8.72 4.20
N LEU A 164 -16.49 -8.53 5.27
CA LEU A 164 -16.27 -9.28 6.50
C LEU A 164 -16.45 -10.78 6.22
N ALA A 165 -15.44 -11.57 6.59
CA ALA A 165 -15.59 -13.02 6.63
C ALA A 165 -16.80 -13.37 7.51
N LYS A 166 -17.68 -14.22 6.99
CA LYS A 166 -18.77 -14.83 7.76
C LYS A 166 -18.23 -15.76 8.84
#